data_AF-A0A199W178-F1
#
_entry.id   AF-A0A199W178-F1
#
_cell.length_a   1.000
_cell.length_b   1.000
_cell.length_c   1.000
_cell.angle_alpha   90.00
_cell.angle_beta   90.00
_cell.angle_gamma   90.00
#
_symmetry.space_group_name_H-M   'P 1'
#
loop_
_entity.id
_entity.type
_entity.pdbx_description
1 polymer ?
#
loop_
_entity_poly.entity_id
_entity_poly.type
_entity_poly.pdbx_seq_one_letter_code
_entity_poly.pdbx_strand_id
1 'polypeptide(L)'
;MDPRFTSCYEDWVRKQEWDLTYLLAAASTSAAASAEQTAADAELRVVVEKSLRLYEEYAEQRCALAPADGPAFFCPAWCSAFENSVLWMGGCRPTLFIRLLYSLSGAALDARLHDFLNNGGDDGTDRLSV
;
A
#
# COMPACT_ATOMS: atom_id res chain seq x y z
N MET A 1 14.28 -8.14 0.87
CA MET A 1 13.39 -7.06 0.42
C MET A 1 13.98 -6.44 -0.82
N ASP A 2 13.16 -6.07 -1.78
CA ASP A 2 13.62 -5.52 -3.05
C ASP A 2 14.22 -4.10 -2.86
N PRO A 3 15.48 -3.85 -3.27
CA PRO A 3 16.17 -2.56 -3.06
C PRO A 3 15.46 -1.38 -3.71
N ARG A 4 14.58 -1.62 -4.70
CA ARG A 4 13.79 -0.57 -5.36
C ARG A 4 12.85 0.15 -4.40
N PHE A 5 12.36 -0.52 -3.36
CA PHE A 5 11.51 0.11 -2.34
C PHE A 5 12.29 1.12 -1.51
N THR A 6 13.50 0.76 -1.07
CA THR A 6 14.37 1.66 -0.30
C THR A 6 14.77 2.86 -1.14
N SER A 7 15.19 2.65 -2.39
CA SER A 7 15.54 3.77 -3.29
C SER A 7 14.36 4.71 -3.53
N CYS A 8 13.16 4.18 -3.77
CA CYS A 8 11.95 4.98 -3.94
C CYS A 8 11.64 5.85 -2.71
N TYR A 9 11.78 5.27 -1.51
CA TYR A 9 11.61 6.00 -0.26
C TYR A 9 12.67 7.10 -0.08
N GLU A 10 13.96 6.79 -0.26
CA GLU A 10 15.05 7.75 -0.13
C GLU A 10 14.93 8.93 -1.10
N ASP A 11 14.53 8.64 -2.35
CA ASP A 11 14.26 9.66 -3.36
C ASP A 11 13.09 10.56 -2.97
N TRP A 12 12.02 9.98 -2.43
CA TRP A 12 10.89 10.73 -1.92
C TRP A 12 11.26 11.61 -0.72
N VAL A 13 11.99 11.08 0.26
CA VAL A 13 12.46 11.85 1.42
C VAL A 13 13.29 13.06 0.99
N ARG A 14 14.26 12.87 0.09
CA ARG A 14 15.07 13.98 -0.44
C ARG A 14 14.21 15.05 -1.13
N LYS A 15 13.21 14.66 -1.91
CA LYS A 15 12.28 15.61 -2.55
C LYS A 15 11.46 16.38 -1.52
N GLN A 16 10.97 15.70 -0.47
CA GLN A 16 10.20 16.32 0.61
C GLN A 16 11.03 17.32 1.42
N GLU A 17 12.28 16.99 1.76
CA GLU A 17 13.19 17.89 2.48
C GLU A 17 13.45 19.17 1.69
N TRP A 18 13.71 19.03 0.38
CA TRP A 18 13.90 20.16 -0.50
C TRP A 18 12.64 21.03 -0.57
N ASP A 19 11.47 20.41 -0.78
CA ASP A 19 10.20 21.12 -0.93
C ASP A 19 9.72 21.80 0.36
N LEU A 20 9.99 21.19 1.53
CA LEU A 20 9.73 21.79 2.85
C LEU A 20 10.41 23.15 3.00
N THR A 21 11.62 23.29 2.46
CA THR A 21 12.35 24.57 2.50
C THR A 21 11.59 25.66 1.73
N TYR A 22 11.02 25.33 0.57
CA TYR A 22 10.21 26.28 -0.22
C TYR A 22 8.87 26.57 0.44
N LEU A 23 8.21 25.56 1.00
CA LEU A 23 6.96 25.74 1.73
C LEU A 23 7.12 26.71 2.90
N LEU A 24 8.18 26.54 3.70
CA LEU A 24 8.45 27.40 4.85
C LEU A 24 8.75 28.84 4.41
N ALA A 25 9.51 29.02 3.33
CA ALA A 25 9.79 30.34 2.77
C ALA A 25 8.51 31.02 2.26
N ALA A 26 7.72 30.33 1.44
CA ALA A 26 6.47 30.86 0.88
C ALA A 26 5.44 31.20 1.98
N ALA A 27 5.32 30.35 3.00
CA ALA A 27 4.41 30.58 4.13
C ALA A 27 4.85 31.76 5.00
N SER A 28 6.15 31.97 5.16
CA SER A 28 6.68 33.12 5.89
C SER A 28 6.42 34.43 5.12
N THR A 29 6.61 34.42 3.79
CA THR A 29 6.33 35.56 2.92
C THR A 29 4.83 35.90 2.91
N SER A 30 3.95 34.89 2.81
CA SER A 30 2.50 35.11 2.83
C SER A 30 2.02 35.67 4.17
N ALA A 31 2.65 35.28 5.28
CA ALA A 31 2.32 35.80 6.61
C ALA A 31 2.78 37.25 6.85
N ALA A 32 3.85 37.69 6.16
CA ALA A 32 4.41 39.04 6.30
C ALA A 32 3.78 40.09 5.36
N ALA A 33 3.13 39.65 4.28
CA ALA A 33 2.54 40.56 3.29
C ALA A 33 1.26 41.23 3.83
N SER A 34 1.23 42.55 3.95
CA SER A 34 0.03 43.30 4.39
C SER A 34 -0.66 44.10 3.27
N ALA A 35 -0.01 44.30 2.12
CA ALA A 35 -0.56 45.03 0.97
C ALA A 35 -0.61 44.20 -0.33
N GLU A 36 0.13 43.10 -0.43
CA GLU A 36 0.28 42.26 -1.64
C GLU A 36 -0.14 40.80 -1.38
N GLN A 37 -1.11 40.61 -0.49
CA GLN A 37 -1.59 39.32 0.02
C GLN A 37 -1.98 38.34 -1.10
N THR A 38 -2.56 38.83 -2.19
CA THR A 38 -3.04 38.00 -3.30
C THR A 38 -1.92 37.33 -4.09
N ALA A 39 -0.78 37.99 -4.27
CA ALA A 39 0.36 37.41 -5.00
C ALA A 39 1.11 36.39 -4.14
N ALA A 40 1.37 36.73 -2.87
CA ALA A 40 2.04 35.84 -1.93
C ALA A 40 1.20 34.59 -1.62
N ASP A 41 -0.13 34.72 -1.49
CA ASP A 41 -1.03 33.58 -1.32
C ASP A 41 -1.09 32.70 -2.57
N ALA A 42 -1.02 33.29 -3.76
CA ALA A 42 -0.98 32.54 -5.01
C ALA A 42 0.33 31.73 -5.13
N GLU A 43 1.47 32.32 -4.77
CA GLU A 43 2.75 31.61 -4.70
C GLU A 43 2.69 30.46 -3.71
N LEU A 44 2.18 30.70 -2.49
CA LEU A 44 2.04 29.65 -1.49
C LEU A 44 1.16 28.49 -2.00
N ARG A 45 0.05 28.78 -2.67
CA ARG A 45 -0.82 27.74 -3.26
C ARG A 45 -0.09 26.90 -4.30
N VAL A 46 0.72 27.53 -5.16
CA VAL A 46 1.51 26.81 -6.17
C VAL A 46 2.52 25.87 -5.50
N VAL A 47 3.18 26.33 -4.44
CA VAL A 47 4.13 25.49 -3.69
C VAL A 47 3.39 24.33 -3.01
N VAL A 48 2.26 24.57 -2.35
CA VAL A 48 1.45 23.51 -1.73
C VAL A 48 0.96 22.48 -2.75
N GLU A 49 0.50 22.91 -3.92
CA GLU A 49 0.06 22.00 -4.98
C GLU A 49 1.21 21.12 -5.46
N LYS A 50 2.40 21.70 -5.63
CA LYS A 50 3.61 20.95 -5.97
C LYS A 50 3.96 19.93 -4.89
N SER A 51 3.87 20.30 -3.61
CA SER A 51 4.09 19.37 -2.49
C SER A 51 3.14 18.19 -2.55
N LEU A 52 1.85 18.44 -2.74
CA LEU A 52 0.81 17.41 -2.82
C LEU A 52 1.05 16.46 -4.00
N ARG A 53 1.44 17.00 -5.16
CA ARG A 53 1.78 16.19 -6.33
C ARG A 53 2.94 15.23 -6.06
N LEU A 54 3.95 15.66 -5.31
CA LEU A 54 5.07 14.79 -4.91
C LEU A 54 4.61 13.63 -3.99
N TYR A 55 3.57 13.82 -3.19
CA TYR A 55 2.96 12.73 -2.42
C TYR A 55 2.19 11.76 -3.32
N GLU A 56 1.44 12.27 -4.30
CA GLU A 56 0.71 11.46 -5.28
C GLU A 56 1.68 10.60 -6.10
N GLU A 57 2.73 11.21 -6.66
CA GLU A 57 3.78 10.51 -7.43
C GLU A 57 4.44 9.39 -6.61
N TYR A 58 4.71 9.65 -5.33
CA TYR A 58 5.28 8.63 -4.45
C TYR A 58 4.30 7.48 -4.17
N ALA A 59 3.02 7.78 -3.95
CA ALA A 59 2.00 6.75 -3.77
C ALA A 59 1.86 5.89 -5.03
N GLU A 60 1.87 6.49 -6.21
CA GLU A 60 1.83 5.79 -7.50
C GLU A 60 3.05 4.89 -7.70
N GLN A 61 4.26 5.41 -7.46
CA GLN A 61 5.50 4.63 -7.56
C GLN A 61 5.50 3.44 -6.60
N ARG A 62 5.03 3.63 -5.36
CA ARG A 62 4.88 2.54 -4.40
C ARG A 62 3.85 1.50 -4.82
N CYS A 63 2.71 1.93 -5.35
CA CYS A 63 1.69 1.02 -5.88
C CYS A 63 2.22 0.21 -7.07
N ALA A 64 3.02 0.81 -7.95
CA ALA A 64 3.64 0.12 -9.08
C ALA A 64 4.65 -0.96 -8.65
N LEU A 65 5.26 -0.82 -7.46
CA LEU A 65 6.16 -1.82 -6.89
C LEU A 65 5.43 -2.95 -6.13
N ALA A 66 4.17 -2.75 -5.75
CA ALA A 66 3.40 -3.71 -4.95
C ALA A 66 3.28 -5.12 -5.56
N PRO A 67 3.15 -5.31 -6.89
CA PRO A 67 3.14 -6.65 -7.48
C PRO A 67 4.45 -7.43 -7.30
N ALA A 68 5.58 -6.74 -7.13
CA ALA A 68 6.88 -7.38 -6.94
C ALA A 68 7.12 -7.83 -5.49
N ASP A 69 6.64 -7.06 -4.52
CA ASP A 69 6.76 -7.37 -3.09
C ASP A 69 5.58 -6.74 -2.32
N GLY A 70 4.43 -7.45 -2.33
CA GLY A 70 3.21 -7.00 -1.67
C GLY A 70 3.38 -6.76 -0.16
N PRO A 71 4.06 -7.66 0.60
CA PRO A 71 4.36 -7.43 2.01
C PRO A 71 5.16 -6.15 2.26
N ALA A 72 6.13 -5.81 1.39
CA ALA A 72 6.92 -4.58 1.54
C ALA A 72 6.08 -3.30 1.47
N PHE A 73 4.89 -3.36 0.86
CA PHE A 73 3.95 -2.24 0.87
C PHE A 73 3.39 -1.95 2.27
N PHE A 74 3.18 -2.99 3.09
CA PHE A 74 2.60 -2.91 4.44
C PHE A 74 3.62 -2.98 5.57
N CYS A 75 4.82 -3.50 5.29
CA CYS A 75 5.92 -3.67 6.22
C CYS A 75 7.20 -3.12 5.59
N PRO A 76 7.36 -1.79 5.47
CA PRO A 76 8.51 -1.23 4.78
C PRO A 76 9.85 -1.54 5.47
N ALA A 77 10.93 -1.72 4.69
CA ALA A 77 12.26 -2.02 5.24
C ALA A 77 12.88 -0.85 6.01
N TRP A 78 12.43 0.37 5.76
CA TRP A 78 12.89 1.55 6.49
C TRP A 78 12.24 1.69 7.87
N CYS A 79 11.27 0.83 8.21
CA CYS A 79 10.64 0.78 9.53
C CYS A 79 11.26 -0.34 10.39
N SER A 80 11.38 -0.09 11.68
CA SER A 80 11.70 -1.10 12.67
C SER A 80 10.59 -2.16 12.78
N ALA A 81 10.91 -3.32 13.35
CA ALA A 81 9.90 -4.37 13.61
C ALA A 81 8.73 -3.86 14.46
N PHE A 82 9.00 -2.97 15.42
CA PHE A 82 7.97 -2.34 16.24
C PHE A 82 7.07 -1.40 15.42
N GLU A 83 7.63 -0.47 14.65
CA GLU A 83 6.86 0.44 13.80
C GLU A 83 6.03 -0.32 12.76
N ASN A 84 6.61 -1.37 12.17
CA ASN A 84 5.90 -2.26 11.27
C ASN A 84 4.73 -2.97 11.96
N SER A 85 4.92 -3.45 13.20
CA SER A 85 3.83 -4.04 13.98
C SER A 85 2.71 -3.04 14.28
N VAL A 86 3.04 -1.76 14.52
CA VAL A 86 2.05 -0.71 14.74
C VAL A 86 1.30 -0.38 13.45
N LEU A 87 1.99 -0.31 12.31
CA LEU A 87 1.39 -0.19 10.97
C LEU A 87 0.41 -1.33 10.68
N TRP A 88 0.77 -2.56 11.08
CA TRP A 88 -0.07 -3.75 10.99
C TRP A 88 -1.29 -3.71 11.92
N MET A 89 -1.16 -3.15 13.12
CA MET A 89 -2.26 -3.04 14.09
C MET A 89 -3.16 -1.82 13.80
N GLY A 90 -2.62 -0.77 13.19
CA GLY A 90 -3.23 0.56 13.10
C GLY A 90 -3.90 0.92 11.78
N GLY A 91 -3.84 0.09 10.73
CA GLY A 91 -4.39 0.52 9.43
C GLY A 91 -4.63 -0.53 8.36
N CYS A 92 -3.72 -1.46 8.09
CA CYS A 92 -4.09 -2.62 7.30
C CYS A 92 -4.78 -3.63 8.24
N ARG A 93 -5.78 -4.39 7.77
CA ARG A 93 -6.29 -5.56 8.51
C ARG A 93 -5.75 -6.84 7.84
N PRO A 94 -4.46 -7.19 8.01
CA PRO A 94 -3.91 -8.42 7.45
C PRO A 94 -4.75 -9.63 7.86
N THR A 95 -5.25 -9.64 9.10
CA THR A 95 -6.16 -10.67 9.61
C THR A 95 -7.42 -10.80 8.75
N LEU A 96 -7.99 -9.69 8.27
CA LEU A 96 -9.15 -9.73 7.38
C LEU A 96 -8.76 -10.29 6.01
N PHE A 97 -7.62 -9.88 5.46
CA PHE A 97 -7.10 -10.40 4.19
C PHE A 97 -6.81 -11.91 4.26
N ILE A 98 -6.15 -12.37 5.33
CA ILE A 98 -5.87 -13.79 5.59
C ILE A 98 -7.19 -14.57 5.76
N ARG A 99 -8.16 -14.03 6.50
CA ARG A 99 -9.49 -14.66 6.63
C ARG A 99 -10.23 -14.74 5.30
N LEU A 100 -10.17 -13.71 4.47
CA LEU A 100 -10.76 -13.71 3.12
C LEU A 100 -10.08 -14.74 2.21
N LEU A 101 -8.75 -14.79 2.21
CA LEU A 101 -7.96 -15.81 1.50
C LEU A 101 -8.36 -17.21 1.96
N TYR A 102 -8.43 -17.44 3.27
CA TYR A 102 -8.84 -18.73 3.82
C TYR A 102 -10.27 -19.09 3.40
N SER A 103 -11.22 -18.16 3.48
CA SER A 103 -12.61 -18.40 3.03
C SER A 103 -12.70 -18.67 1.53
N LEU A 104 -11.96 -17.94 0.69
CA LEU A 104 -11.96 -18.11 -0.76
C LEU A 104 -11.32 -19.44 -1.18
N SER A 105 -10.20 -19.77 -0.55
CA SER A 105 -9.50 -21.04 -0.74
C SER A 105 -10.35 -22.21 -0.26
N GLY A 106 -11.03 -22.03 0.87
CA GLY A 106 -11.97 -22.97 1.45
C GLY A 106 -13.12 -23.27 0.50
N ALA A 107 -13.74 -22.27 -0.13
CA ALA A 107 -14.82 -22.49 -1.09
C ALA A 107 -14.39 -23.34 -2.29
N ALA A 108 -13.19 -23.11 -2.84
CA ALA A 108 -12.64 -23.91 -3.93
C ALA A 108 -12.26 -25.34 -3.47
N LEU A 109 -11.78 -25.49 -2.23
CA LEU A 109 -11.48 -26.77 -1.62
C LEU A 109 -12.76 -27.58 -1.38
N ASP A 110 -13.83 -26.94 -0.90
CA ASP A 110 -15.11 -27.58 -0.56
C ASP A 110 -15.80 -28.12 -1.81
N ALA A 111 -15.78 -27.37 -2.91
CA ALA A 111 -16.28 -27.84 -4.21
C ALA A 111 -15.53 -29.08 -4.70
N ARG A 112 -14.19 -29.07 -4.62
CA ARG A 112 -13.38 -30.24 -4.98
C ARG A 112 -13.62 -31.42 -4.06
N LEU A 113 -13.74 -31.19 -2.75
CA LEU A 113 -13.99 -32.22 -1.76
C LEU A 113 -15.35 -32.90 -2.00
N HIS A 114 -16.37 -32.11 -2.30
CA HIS A 114 -17.71 -32.59 -2.65
C HIS A 114 -17.68 -33.46 -3.92
N ASP A 115 -16.97 -33.04 -4.97
CA ASP A 115 -16.80 -33.84 -6.18
C ASP A 115 -16.03 -35.15 -5.92
N PHE A 116 -14.99 -35.12 -5.06
CA PHE A 116 -14.27 -36.32 -4.66
C PHE A 116 -15.14 -37.30 -3.87
N LEU A 117 -15.98 -36.81 -2.96
CA LEU A 117 -16.85 -37.65 -2.15
C LEU A 117 -18.00 -38.27 -2.96
N ASN A 118 -18.55 -37.54 -3.94
CA ASN A 118 -19.60 -38.05 -4.80
C ASN A 118 -19.09 -38.99 -5.90
N ASN A 119 -17.90 -38.73 -6.47
CA ASN A 119 -17.33 -39.61 -7.50
C ASN A 119 -16.53 -40.79 -6.92
N GLY A 120 -16.08 -40.70 -5.66
CA GLY A 120 -15.42 -41.81 -4.96
C GLY A 120 -16.36 -42.92 -4.48
N GLY A 121 -17.68 -42.74 -4.64
CA GLY A 121 -18.70 -43.74 -4.31
C GLY A 121 -19.08 -44.70 -5.44
N ASP A 122 -18.59 -44.49 -6.67
CA ASP A 122 -19.02 -45.24 -7.86
C ASP A 122 -18.01 -46.33 -8.31
N ASP A 123 -16.80 -46.39 -7.73
CA ASP A 123 -15.78 -47.37 -8.13
C ASP A 123 -15.74 -48.59 -7.18
N GLY A 124 -16.83 -49.37 -7.11
CA GLY A 124 -16.82 -50.51 -6.19
C GLY A 124 -17.97 -51.53 -6.14
N THR A 125 -19.02 -51.45 -6.96
CA THR A 125 -20.08 -52.48 -6.95
C THR A 125 -20.56 -52.86 -8.34
N ASP A 126 -19.66 -53.39 -9.17
CA ASP A 126 -20.07 -54.07 -10.42
C ASP A 126 -19.14 -55.26 -10.77
N ARG A 127 -18.70 -56.01 -9.77
CA ARG A 127 -17.95 -57.28 -9.98
C ARG A 127 -18.33 -58.37 -9.00
N LEU A 128 -19.61 -58.76 -8.93
CA LEU A 128 -20.00 -60.09 -8.46
C LEU A 128 -21.34 -60.50 -9.11
N SER A 129 -21.28 -60.88 -10.39
CA SER A 129 -22.25 -61.77 -11.02
C SER A 129 -21.63 -63.17 -11.13
N VAL A 130 -22.11 -64.08 -10.26
CA VAL A 130 -22.10 -65.54 -10.46
C VAL A 130 -23.54 -65.99 -10.34
#